data_AF-E9PQ82-F1
#
_entry.id   AF-E9PQ82-F1
#
_cell.length_a   1.000
_cell.length_b   1.000
_cell.length_c   1.000
_cell.angle_alpha   90.00
_cell.angle_beta   90.00
_cell.angle_gamma   90.00
#
_symmetry.space_group_name_H-M   'P 1'
#
loop_
_entity.id
_entity.type
_entity.pdbx_description
1 polymer ?
#
loop_
_entity_poly.entity_id
_entity_poly.type
_entity_poly.pdbx_seq_one_letter_code
_entity_poly.pdbx_strand_id
1 'polypeptide(L)'
;MDAELEFAIQPNTTGKQLFDQVVKTVGLREVWFFGLQYVDSKGYSTWLKLNKKVTQQDVKKENPLQFKFRAKFFPEDVSEELIQEITQRLFFLQVKEAILNDEIYCPPETAVLLAS
;
A
#
# COMPACT_ATOMS: atom_id res chain seq x y z
N MET A 1 -9.22 0.65 2.63
CA MET A 1 -8.02 0.98 3.46
C MET A 1 -8.48 1.90 4.57
N ASP A 2 -8.53 1.42 5.82
CA ASP A 2 -9.28 2.03 6.92
C ASP A 2 -8.51 3.09 7.73
N ALA A 3 -7.28 3.42 7.34
CA ALA A 3 -6.43 4.34 8.09
C ALA A 3 -5.73 5.34 7.17
N GLU A 4 -6.02 6.63 7.38
CA GLU A 4 -5.26 7.74 6.84
C GLU A 4 -4.18 8.12 7.87
N LEU A 5 -2.93 8.16 7.41
CA LEU A 5 -1.79 8.48 8.26
C LEU A 5 -1.14 9.76 7.76
N GLU A 6 -1.16 10.79 8.60
CA GLU A 6 -0.55 12.08 8.31
C GLU A 6 0.78 12.22 9.05
N PHE A 7 1.85 12.44 8.29
CA PHE A 7 3.19 12.62 8.83
C PHE A 7 3.83 13.89 8.28
N ALA A 8 4.46 14.68 9.15
CA ALA A 8 5.34 15.75 8.73
C ALA A 8 6.69 15.17 8.29
N ILE A 9 6.99 15.21 6.99
CA ILE A 9 8.29 14.78 6.46
C ILE A 9 9.22 15.99 6.28
N GLN A 10 10.52 15.76 6.48
CA GLN A 10 11.54 16.74 6.16
C GLN A 10 11.92 16.64 4.67
N PRO A 11 12.42 17.71 4.05
CA PRO A 11 12.84 17.67 2.66
C PRO A 11 14.03 16.73 2.40
N ASN A 12 14.76 16.33 3.45
CA ASN A 12 15.82 15.32 3.36
C ASN A 12 15.33 13.87 3.50
N THR A 13 14.06 13.66 3.85
CA THR A 13 13.51 12.35 4.19
C THR A 13 13.57 11.43 2.97
N THR A 14 14.19 10.27 3.16
CA THR A 14 14.25 9.21 2.15
C THR A 14 12.94 8.45 2.08
N GLY A 15 12.63 7.86 0.92
CA GLY A 15 11.47 6.99 0.79
C GLY A 15 11.50 5.84 1.80
N LYS A 16 12.70 5.34 2.12
CA LYS A 16 12.91 4.35 3.19
C LYS A 16 12.46 4.86 4.57
N GLN A 17 12.83 6.08 4.95
CA GLN A 17 12.43 6.65 6.25
C GLN A 17 10.91 6.81 6.34
N LEU A 18 10.26 7.33 5.30
CA LEU A 18 8.80 7.45 5.25
C LEU A 18 8.14 6.07 5.35
N PHE A 19 8.63 5.10 4.58
CA PHE A 19 8.12 3.74 4.60
C PHE A 19 8.30 3.05 5.96
N ASP A 20 9.48 3.15 6.58
CA ASP A 20 9.75 2.62 7.93
C ASP A 20 8.81 3.22 8.99
N GLN A 21 8.50 4.51 8.86
CA GLN A 21 7.57 5.19 9.76
C GLN A 21 6.14 4.66 9.60
N VAL A 22 5.66 4.51 8.35
CA VAL A 22 4.32 3.94 8.06
C VAL A 22 4.22 2.51 8.60
N VAL A 23 5.17 1.63 8.28
CA VAL A 23 5.12 0.22 8.70
C VAL A 23 5.23 0.08 10.22
N LYS A 24 6.02 0.94 10.89
CA LYS A 24 6.06 0.97 12.37
C LYS A 24 4.75 1.40 12.99
N THR A 25 4.11 2.44 12.46
CA THR A 25 2.81 2.90 12.95
C THR A 25 1.73 1.84 12.76
N VAL A 26 1.74 1.15 11.61
CA VAL A 26 0.81 0.04 11.32
C VAL A 26 1.17 -1.23 12.12
N GLY A 27 2.41 -1.36 12.62
CA GLY A 27 2.89 -2.55 13.32
C GLY A 27 3.26 -3.71 12.38
N LEU A 28 3.60 -3.40 11.13
CA LEU A 28 3.89 -4.38 10.08
C LEU A 28 5.39 -4.68 10.01
N ARG A 29 5.74 -5.97 10.06
CA ARG A 29 7.11 -6.51 9.90
C ARG A 29 7.35 -7.09 8.51
N GLU A 30 6.31 -7.62 7.88
CA GLU A 30 6.35 -8.26 6.54
C GLU A 30 6.40 -7.22 5.40
N VAL A 31 7.33 -6.28 5.51
CA VAL A 31 7.39 -5.08 4.67
C VAL A 31 7.76 -5.37 3.22
N TRP A 32 8.30 -6.56 2.92
CA TRP A 32 8.71 -6.97 1.57
C TRP A 32 7.53 -7.10 0.61
N PHE A 33 6.32 -7.32 1.11
CA PHE A 33 5.11 -7.37 0.28
C PHE A 33 4.60 -5.99 -0.10
N PHE A 34 4.89 -4.95 0.69
CA PHE A 34 4.26 -3.64 0.56
C PHE A 34 5.15 -2.60 -0.11
N GLY A 35 4.50 -1.58 -0.65
CA GLY A 35 5.16 -0.37 -1.14
C GLY A 35 4.25 0.84 -0.97
N LEU A 36 4.84 2.01 -1.17
CA LEU A 36 4.09 3.26 -1.26
C LEU A 36 3.92 3.60 -2.74
N GLN A 37 2.67 3.75 -3.16
CA GLN A 37 2.31 4.25 -4.49
C GLN A 37 1.92 5.72 -4.37
N TYR A 38 2.32 6.54 -5.32
CA TYR A 38 1.93 7.94 -5.43
C TYR A 38 1.53 8.27 -6.86
N VAL A 39 0.84 9.40 -7.04
CA VAL A 39 0.57 9.93 -8.37
C VAL A 39 1.65 10.94 -8.73
N ASP A 40 2.32 10.70 -9.84
CA ASP A 40 3.32 11.59 -10.40
C ASP A 40 2.67 12.91 -10.86
N SER A 41 3.48 13.96 -11.06
CA SER A 41 3.01 15.23 -11.64
C SER A 41 2.34 15.06 -13.02
N LYS A 42 2.65 13.97 -13.74
CA LYS A 42 2.02 13.59 -15.00
C LYS A 42 0.71 12.80 -14.87
N GLY A 43 0.26 12.49 -13.65
CA GLY A 43 -0.97 11.72 -13.39
C GLY A 43 -0.78 10.20 -13.41
N TYR A 44 0.45 9.70 -13.53
CA TYR A 44 0.72 8.25 -13.51
C TYR A 44 0.96 7.73 -12.09
N SER A 45 0.34 6.60 -11.77
CA SER A 45 0.57 5.86 -10.52
C SER A 45 1.96 5.23 -10.52
N THR A 46 2.86 5.74 -9.68
CA THR A 46 4.26 5.32 -9.58
C THR A 46 4.58 4.84 -8.17
N TRP A 47 5.47 3.85 -8.06
CA TRP A 47 5.95 3.35 -6.77
C TRP A 47 7.11 4.21 -6.25
N LEU A 48 7.06 4.55 -4.96
CA LEU A 48 8.08 5.27 -4.25
C LEU A 48 9.36 4.44 -4.15
N LYS A 49 10.46 5.02 -4.61
CA LYS A 49 11.80 4.43 -4.49
C LYS A 49 12.34 4.70 -3.10
N LEU A 50 12.52 3.65 -2.31
CA LEU A 50 13.06 3.74 -0.94
C LEU A 50 14.48 4.32 -0.90
N ASN A 51 15.29 4.07 -1.94
CA ASN A 51 16.67 4.55 -2.07
C ASN A 51 16.79 6.02 -2.50
N LYS A 52 15.68 6.67 -2.88
CA LYS A 52 15.67 8.09 -3.26
C LYS A 52 14.94 8.93 -2.21
N LYS A 53 15.25 10.22 -2.18
CA LYS A 53 14.49 11.19 -1.37
C LYS A 53 13.06 11.31 -1.91
N VAL A 54 12.09 11.50 -1.01
CA VAL A 54 10.69 11.70 -1.42
C VAL A 54 10.57 12.98 -2.26
N THR A 55 11.26 14.04 -1.85
CA THR A 55 11.33 15.33 -2.55
C THR A 55 12.07 15.31 -3.88
N GLN A 56 12.92 14.31 -4.13
CA GLN A 56 13.63 14.14 -5.42
C GLN A 56 12.86 13.25 -6.39
N GLN A 57 11.68 12.79 -6.01
CA GLN A 57 10.78 12.06 -6.90
C GLN A 57 9.74 13.05 -7.43
N ASP A 58 9.28 12.86 -8.66
CA ASP A 58 8.30 13.71 -9.34
C ASP A 58 6.87 13.55 -8.77
N VAL A 59 6.77 13.39 -7.45
CA VAL A 59 5.52 13.32 -6.70
C VAL A 59 4.71 14.58 -6.97
N LYS A 60 3.43 14.40 -7.26
CA LYS A 60 2.51 15.51 -7.50
C LYS A 60 2.58 16.47 -6.31
N LYS A 61 2.86 17.75 -6.59
CA LYS A 61 3.07 18.81 -5.60
C LYS A 61 1.74 19.25 -4.97
N GLU A 62 1.08 18.33 -4.30
CA GLU A 62 -0.08 18.58 -3.45
C GLU A 62 0.36 18.65 -1.99
N ASN A 63 -0.29 19.51 -1.22
CA ASN A 63 -0.12 19.57 0.23
C ASN A 63 -1.46 19.15 0.87
N PRO A 64 -1.52 18.01 1.57
CA PRO A 64 -0.44 17.04 1.83
C PRO A 64 -0.10 16.16 0.62
N LEU A 65 1.13 15.62 0.59
CA LEU A 65 1.55 14.62 -0.39
C LEU A 65 0.76 13.33 -0.15
N GLN A 66 0.11 12.81 -1.20
CA GLN A 66 -0.70 11.61 -1.07
C GLN A 66 0.10 10.36 -1.47
N PHE A 67 0.23 9.44 -0.51
CA PHE A 67 0.81 8.12 -0.73
C PHE A 67 -0.21 7.05 -0.36
N LYS A 68 -0.37 6.05 -1.22
CA LYS A 68 -1.17 4.85 -0.98
C LYS A 68 -0.24 3.71 -0.60
N PHE A 69 -0.34 3.24 0.63
CA PHE A 69 0.37 2.04 1.06
C PHE A 69 -0.36 0.81 0.53
N ARG A 70 0.20 0.11 -0.46
CA ARG A 70 -0.42 -1.03 -1.14
C ARG A 70 0.54 -2.22 -1.20
N ALA A 71 0.01 -3.44 -1.20
CA ALA A 71 0.77 -4.63 -1.51
C ALA A 71 1.21 -4.58 -2.99
N LYS A 72 2.52 -4.69 -3.21
CA LYS A 72 3.17 -4.73 -4.52
C LYS A 72 3.44 -6.16 -4.98
N PHE A 73 3.74 -7.04 -4.01
CA PHE A 73 4.00 -8.45 -4.25
C PHE A 73 2.95 -9.24 -3.47
N PHE A 74 2.40 -10.27 -4.11
CA PHE A 74 1.49 -11.20 -3.48
C PHE A 74 2.26 -12.48 -3.15
N PRO A 75 2.05 -13.08 -1.97
CA PRO A 75 2.63 -14.37 -1.65
C PRO A 75 2.08 -15.45 -2.58
N GLU A 76 2.83 -16.54 -2.73
CA GLU A 76 2.38 -17.73 -3.46
C GLU A 76 1.27 -18.44 -2.68
N ASP A 77 1.47 -18.61 -1.38
CA ASP A 77 0.46 -19.14 -0.47
C ASP A 77 0.20 -18.18 0.70
N VAL A 78 -1.01 -17.62 0.74
CA VAL A 78 -1.41 -16.65 1.79
C VAL A 78 -1.49 -17.27 3.17
N SER A 79 -1.73 -18.59 3.27
CA SER A 79 -1.93 -19.26 4.55
C SER A 79 -0.61 -19.61 5.23
N GLU A 80 0.42 -19.94 4.44
CA GLU A 80 1.75 -20.26 4.94
C GLU A 80 2.67 -19.04 5.03
N GLU A 81 2.55 -18.08 4.12
CA GLU A 81 3.47 -16.93 4.05
C GLU A 81 3.04 -15.74 4.90
N LEU A 82 1.73 -15.50 5.09
CA LEU A 82 1.25 -14.34 5.85
C LEU A 82 1.20 -14.64 7.34
N ILE A 83 2.21 -14.20 8.07
CA ILE A 83 2.37 -14.53 9.49
C ILE A 83 1.56 -13.59 10.37
N GLN A 84 1.53 -12.29 10.05
CA GLN A 84 0.85 -11.31 10.90
C GLN A 84 -0.60 -11.08 10.46
N GLU A 85 -1.50 -11.03 11.45
CA GLU A 85 -2.92 -10.69 11.23
C GLU A 85 -3.12 -9.34 10.54
N ILE A 86 -2.26 -8.35 10.82
CA ILE A 86 -2.34 -7.04 10.14
C ILE A 86 -2.01 -7.15 8.64
N THR A 87 -1.02 -7.96 8.29
CA THR A 87 -0.63 -8.23 6.91
C THR A 87 -1.78 -8.93 6.19
N GLN A 88 -2.34 -9.99 6.78
CA GLN A 88 -3.52 -10.70 6.26
C GLN A 88 -4.70 -9.75 6.04
N ARG A 89 -5.00 -8.90 7.03
CA ARG A 89 -6.10 -7.93 6.94
C ARG A 89 -5.87 -6.92 5.83
N LEU A 90 -4.66 -6.40 5.66
CA LEU A 90 -4.35 -5.45 4.58
C LEU A 90 -4.47 -6.08 3.20
N PHE A 91 -3.97 -7.31 3.02
CA PHE A 91 -4.15 -8.08 1.79
C PHE A 91 -5.62 -8.33 1.49
N PHE A 92 -6.37 -8.82 2.48
CA PHE A 92 -7.80 -9.05 2.35
C PHE A 92 -8.54 -7.79 1.92
N LEU A 93 -8.30 -6.65 2.58
CA LEU A 93 -8.94 -5.38 2.23
C LEU A 93 -8.60 -4.94 0.81
N GLN A 94 -7.35 -5.10 0.38
CA GLN A 94 -6.93 -4.74 -0.97
C GLN A 94 -7.57 -5.63 -2.03
N VAL A 95 -7.59 -6.95 -1.81
CA VAL A 95 -8.24 -7.91 -2.72
C VAL A 95 -9.75 -7.69 -2.75
N LYS A 96 -10.38 -7.46 -1.60
CA LYS A 96 -11.80 -7.15 -1.50
C LYS A 96 -12.14 -5.87 -2.28
N GLU A 97 -11.37 -4.80 -2.11
CA GLU A 97 -11.56 -3.57 -2.89
C GLU A 97 -11.37 -3.83 -4.39
N ALA A 98 -10.39 -4.63 -4.79
CA ALA A 98 -10.16 -4.95 -6.20
C ALA A 98 -11.30 -5.77 -6.81
N ILE A 99 -11.87 -6.72 -6.07
CA ILE A 99 -13.08 -7.46 -6.49
C ILE A 99 -14.28 -6.51 -6.61
N LEU A 100 -14.48 -5.63 -5.63
CA LEU A 100 -15.60 -4.66 -5.63
C LEU A 100 -15.49 -3.61 -6.73
N ASN A 101 -14.27 -3.23 -7.13
CA ASN A 101 -14.01 -2.31 -8.24
C ASN A 101 -13.99 -3.00 -9.62
N ASP A 102 -14.32 -4.29 -9.69
CA ASP A 102 -14.28 -5.09 -10.92
C ASP A 102 -12.85 -5.21 -11.53
N GLU A 103 -11.81 -4.90 -10.76
CA GLU A 103 -10.41 -5.09 -11.17
C GLU A 103 -10.03 -6.59 -11.19
N ILE A 104 -10.66 -7.38 -10.31
CA ILE A 104 -10.52 -8.83 -10.26
C ILE A 104 -11.88 -9.45 -10.58
N TYR A 105 -11.95 -10.17 -11.70
CA TYR A 105 -13.13 -10.95 -12.03
C TYR A 105 -13.38 -12.00 -10.95
N CYS A 106 -14.52 -11.88 -10.28
CA CYS A 106 -14.97 -12.85 -9.29
C CYS A 106 -16.37 -13.34 -9.70
N PRO A 107 -16.58 -14.66 -9.88
CA PRO A 107 -17.90 -15.18 -10.18
C PRO A 107 -18.87 -14.89 -9.02
N PRO A 108 -20.17 -14.70 -9.30
CA PRO A 108 -21.15 -14.25 -8.30
C PRO A 108 -21.28 -15.21 -7.11
N GLU A 109 -21.14 -16.52 -7.35
CA GLU A 109 -21.18 -17.55 -6.29
C GLU A 109 -20.04 -17.35 -5.28
N THR A 110 -18.83 -17.07 -5.76
CA THR A 110 -17.66 -16.81 -4.90
C THR A 110 -17.74 -15.44 -4.25
N ALA A 111 -18.24 -14.42 -4.96
CA ALA A 111 -18.41 -13.08 -4.40
C ALA A 111 -19.38 -13.08 -3.21
N VAL A 112 -20.50 -13.84 -3.31
CA VAL A 112 -21.45 -14.00 -2.21
C VAL A 112 -20.80 -14.71 -1.02
N LEU A 113 -20.00 -15.75 -1.26
CA LEU A 113 -19.28 -16.44 -0.19
C LEU A 113 -18.23 -15.53 0.48
N LEU A 114 -17.51 -14.72 -0.29
CA LEU A 114 -16.52 -13.75 0.21
C LEU A 114 -17.16 -12.57 0.95
N ALA A 115 -18.44 -12.28 0.69
CA ALA A 115 -19.21 -11.23 1.34
C ALA A 115 -19.92 -11.71 2.63
N SER A 116 -20.02 -13.03 2.83
CA SER A 116 -20.72 -13.64 3.98
C SER A 116 -19.92 -13.65 5.27
#